data_AF-A0A9E5Q6G9-F1
#
_entry.id   AF-A0A9E5Q6G9-F1
#
_cell.length_a   1.000
_cell.length_b   1.000
_cell.length_c   1.000
_cell.angle_alpha   90.00
_cell.angle_beta   90.00
_cell.angle_gamma   90.00
#
_symmetry.space_group_name_H-M   'P 1'
#
loop_
_entity.id
_entity.type
_entity.pdbx_description
1 polymer ?
#
loop_
_entity_poly.entity_id
_entity_poly.type
_entity_poly.pdbx_seq_one_letter_code
_entity_poly.pdbx_strand_id
1 'polypeptide(L)' 'VPRLAIGSALVPRGEVGLIFAQVGLSERVLTPDLFAALALVITATTLVGPVLLRRLWPRAAPVEG' A
#
# COMPACT_ATOMS: atom_id res chain seq x y z
N VAL A 1 -0.88 -11.22 -15.99
CA VAL A 1 -0.44 -10.70 -14.66
C VAL A 1 -1.33 -11.31 -13.58
N PRO A 2 -0.79 -11.92 -12.51
CA PRO A 2 -1.60 -12.56 -11.47
C PRO A 2 -2.42 -11.51 -10.71
N ARG A 3 -3.69 -11.84 -10.41
CA ARG A 3 -4.65 -10.94 -9.73
C ARG A 3 -4.10 -10.40 -8.41
N LEU A 4 -3.35 -11.22 -7.66
CA LEU A 4 -2.70 -10.80 -6.42
C LEU A 4 -1.61 -9.74 -6.63
N ALA A 5 -0.83 -9.80 -7.72
CA ALA A 5 0.20 -8.79 -8.00
C ALA A 5 -0.44 -7.43 -8.29
N ILE A 6 -1.53 -7.43 -9.08
CA ILE A 6 -2.30 -6.21 -9.37
C ILE A 6 -2.89 -5.63 -8.07
N GLY A 7 -3.55 -6.47 -7.26
CA GLY A 7 -4.12 -6.03 -5.99
C GLY A 7 -3.08 -5.43 -5.04
N SER A 8 -1.90 -6.05 -4.94
CA SER A 8 -0.80 -5.53 -4.11
C SER A 8 -0.21 -4.20 -4.59
N ALA A 9 -0.35 -3.89 -5.89
CA ALA A 9 0.07 -2.61 -6.46
C ALA A 9 -0.93 -1.47 -6.17
N LEU A 10 -2.21 -1.80 -5.98
CA LEU A 10 -3.31 -0.85 -5.79
C LEU A 10 -3.54 -0.44 -4.34
N VAL A 11 -2.85 -1.05 -3.38
CA VAL A 11 -2.95 -0.66 -1.96
C VAL A 11 -2.51 0.80 -1.81
N PRO A 12 -3.35 1.70 -1.29
CA PRO A 12 -2.97 3.08 -1.04
C PRO A 12 -1.88 3.11 0.03
N ARG A 13 -0.67 3.52 -0.38
CA ARG A 13 0.54 3.54 0.44
C ARG A 13 1.33 4.83 0.19
N GLY A 14 2.19 5.21 1.12
CA GLY A 14 3.00 6.43 1.03
C GLY A 14 2.25 7.72 1.37
N GLU A 15 2.78 8.83 0.89
CA GLU A 15 2.39 10.20 1.29
C GLU A 15 0.90 10.49 1.08
N VAL A 16 0.33 10.06 -0.04
CA VAL A 16 -1.09 10.28 -0.36
C VAL A 16 -2.03 9.63 0.67
N GLY A 17 -1.66 8.45 1.18
CA GLY A 17 -2.43 7.80 2.24
C GLY A 17 -2.38 8.57 3.56
N LEU A 18 -1.22 9.13 3.89
CA LEU A 18 -1.04 9.95 5.09
C LEU A 18 -1.78 11.30 4.97
N ILE A 19 -1.79 11.91 3.79
CA ILE A 19 -2.59 13.12 3.51
C ILE A 19 -4.07 12.83 3.75
N PHE A 20 -4.60 11.71 3.25
CA PHE A 20 -5.99 11.33 3.48
C PHE A 20 -6.31 11.10 4.96
N ALA A 21 -5.42 10.43 5.69
CA ALA A 21 -5.57 10.24 7.14
C ALA A 21 -5.56 11.58 7.88
N GLN A 22 -4.67 12.51 7.50
CA GLN A 22 -4.59 13.83 8.10
C GLN A 22 -5.85 14.67 7.82
N VAL A 23 -6.36 14.63 6.59
CA VAL A 23 -7.62 15.29 6.23
C VAL A 23 -8.77 14.72 7.07
N GLY A 24 -8.87 13.39 7.20
CA GLY A 24 -9.90 12.77 8.02
C GLY A 24 -9.82 13.13 9.51
N LEU A 25 -8.62 13.34 10.05
CA LEU A 25 -8.41 13.83 11.42
C LEU A 25 -8.85 15.29 11.56
N SER A 26 -8.47 16.15 10.61
CA SER A 26 -8.85 17.58 10.60
C SER A 26 -10.36 17.80 10.47
N GLU A 27 -11.04 16.96 9.67
CA GLU A 27 -12.50 16.95 9.50
C GLU A 27 -13.23 16.30 10.69
N ARG A 28 -12.51 15.85 11.72
CA ARG A 28 -13.04 15.11 12.89
C ARG A 28 -13.76 13.79 12.53
N VAL A 29 -13.52 13.25 11.34
CA VAL A 29 -14.01 11.93 10.91
C VAL A 29 -13.20 10.82 11.58
N LEU A 30 -11.91 11.06 11.82
CA LEU A 30 -11.00 10.14 12.49
C LEU A 30 -10.65 10.65 13.89
N THR A 31 -10.58 9.74 14.86
CA THR A 31 -10.01 10.04 16.17
C THR A 31 -8.47 10.01 16.10
N PRO A 32 -7.76 10.62 17.05
CA PRO A 32 -6.30 10.55 17.11
C PRO A 32 -5.77 9.11 17.15
N ASP A 33 -6.46 8.20 17.83
CA ASP A 33 -6.09 6.78 17.90
C ASP A 33 -6.23 6.08 16.54
N LEU A 34 -7.32 6.37 15.81
CA LEU A 34 -7.55 5.86 14.45
C LEU A 34 -6.53 6.40 13.45
N PHE A 35 -6.17 7.67 13.59
CA PHE A 35 -5.11 8.28 12.79
C PHE A 35 -3.77 7.57 13.02
N ALA A 36 -3.39 7.33 14.29
CA ALA A 36 -2.15 6.62 14.62
C ALA A 36 -2.15 5.18 14.07
N ALA A 37 -3.28 4.48 14.18
CA ALA A 37 -3.44 3.14 13.62
C ALA A 37 -3.30 3.14 12.08
N LEU A 38 -3.94 4.10 11.40
CA LEU A 38 -3.84 4.23 9.94
C LEU A 38 -2.43 4.58 9.49
N ALA A 39 -1.77 5.51 10.17
CA ALA A 39 -0.37 5.86 9.89
C ALA A 39 0.52 4.62 9.98
N LEU A 40 0.38 3.82 11.03
CA LEU A 40 1.11 2.56 11.19
C LEU A 40 0.85 1.59 10.03
N VAL A 41 -0.42 1.40 9.63
CA VAL A 41 -0.80 0.52 8.51
C VAL A 41 -0.21 1.03 7.19
N ILE A 42 -0.26 2.33 6.93
CA ILE A 42 0.28 2.93 5.70
C ILE A 42 1.80 2.74 5.65
N THR A 43 2.51 2.98 6.75
CA THR A 43 3.96 2.74 6.83
C THR A 43 4.28 1.26 6.64
N ALA A 44 3.57 0.36 7.32
CA ALA A 44 3.77 -1.08 7.21
C ALA A 44 3.55 -1.60 5.78
N THR A 45 2.46 -1.20 5.13
CA THR A 45 2.16 -1.58 3.74
C THR A 45 3.12 -0.97 2.72
N THR A 46 3.69 0.20 3.03
CA THR A 46 4.76 0.83 2.21
C THR A 46 6.02 -0.02 2.21
N LEU A 47 6.42 -0.55 3.38
CA LEU A 47 7.60 -1.42 3.50
C LEU A 47 7.36 -2.83 2.93
N VAL A 48 6.19 -3.41 3.20
CA VAL A 48 5.85 -4.79 2.79
C VAL A 48 5.51 -4.87 1.30
N GLY A 49 4.87 -3.84 0.74
CA GLY A 49 4.36 -3.85 -0.63
C GLY A 49 5.40 -4.16 -1.73
N PRO A 50 6.61 -3.56 -1.77
CA PRO A 50 7.61 -3.90 -2.78
C PRO A 50 8.12 -5.34 -2.66
N VAL A 51 8.21 -5.89 -1.43
CA VAL A 51 8.57 -7.29 -1.20
C VAL A 51 7.47 -8.22 -1.75
N LEU A 52 6.21 -7.90 -1.48
CA LEU A 52 5.06 -8.67 -1.98
C LEU A 52 5.01 -8.64 -3.50
N LEU A 53 5.16 -7.45 -4.10
CA LEU A 53 5.12 -7.27 -5.56
C LEU A 53 6.22 -8.07 -6.24
N ARG A 54 7.46 -8.03 -5.74
CA ARG A 54 8.59 -8.82 -6.28
C ARG A 54 8.35 -10.33 -6.21
N ARG A 55 7.69 -10.82 -5.17
CA ARG A 55 7.39 -12.26 -5.02
C ARG A 55 6.23 -12.71 -5.91
N LEU A 56 5.23 -11.85 -6.11
CA LEU A 56 4.03 -12.15 -6.89
C LEU A 56 4.20 -11.86 -8.39
N TRP A 57 5.21 -11.08 -8.77
CA TRP A 57 5.47 -10.78 -10.18
C TRP A 57 5.92 -12.04 -10.91
N PRO A 58 5.27 -12.41 -12.03
CA PRO A 58 5.71 -13.54 -12.85
C PRO A 58 7.15 -13.31 -13.30
N ARG A 59 8.02 -14.29 -13.07
CA ARG A 59 9.34 -14.31 -13.73
C ARG A 59 9.06 -14.43 -15.22
N ALA A 60 9.53 -13.46 -16.01
CA ALA A 60 9.47 -13.57 -17.47
C ALA A 60 10.15 -14.88 -17.87
N ALA A 61 9.44 -15.73 -18.63
CA ALA A 61 10.09 -16.85 -19.30
C ALA A 61 11.14 -16.27 -20.26
N PRO A 62 12.32 -16.89 -20.41
CA PRO A 62 13.29 -16.47 -21.42
C PRO A 62 12.57 -16.42 -22.77
N VAL A 63 12.67 -15.29 -23.47
CA VAL A 63 12.31 -15.22 -24.88
C VAL A 63 13.32 -16.10 -25.63
N GLU A 64 12.98 -17.36 -25.83
CA GLU A 64 13.64 -18.21 -26.83
C GLU A 64 13.34 -17.58 -28.21
N GLY A 65 14.41 -17.12 -28.85
CA GLY A 65 14.40 -16.62 -30.22
C GLY A 65 14.34 -17.74 -31.25
#